data_AF-A0A6I2UL23-F1
#
_entry.id   AF-A0A6I2UL23-F1
#
_cell.length_a   1.000
_cell.length_b   1.000
_cell.length_c   1.000
_cell.angle_alpha   90.00
_cell.angle_beta   90.00
_cell.angle_gamma   90.00
#
_symmetry.space_group_name_H-M   'P 1'
#
loop_
_entity.id
_entity.type
_entity.pdbx_description
1 polymer ?
#
loop_
_entity_poly.entity_id
_entity_poly.type
_entity_poly.pdbx_seq_one_letter_code
_entity_poly.pdbx_strand_id
1 'polypeptide(L)' 'MEHLNLFWLQHARKKRKFTVKFVSRIIGITASTLCHWETGKTPIPAEKLLQLCHLYGCSVNDLIYKETLK' A
#
# COMPACT_ATOMS: atom_id res chain seq x y z
N MET A 1 2.96 16.30 -10.55
CA MET A 1 2.43 14.92 -10.47
C MET A 1 2.75 14.43 -9.08
N GLU A 2 1.78 14.54 -8.18
CA GLU A 2 1.94 14.28 -6.75
C GLU A 2 2.46 12.87 -6.51
N HIS A 3 3.68 12.76 -5.98
CA HIS A 3 4.25 11.48 -5.59
C HIS A 3 3.52 11.02 -4.32
N LEU A 4 2.47 10.21 -4.48
CA LEU A 4 1.94 9.43 -3.37
C LEU A 4 3.10 8.62 -2.78
N ASN A 5 3.50 8.98 -1.57
CA ASN A 5 4.56 8.32 -0.83
C ASN A 5 4.05 6.95 -0.33
N LEU A 6 4.03 5.96 -1.22
CA LEU A 6 3.52 4.60 -0.95
C LEU A 6 4.48 3.74 -0.11
N PHE A 7 5.54 4.32 0.44
CA PHE A 7 6.45 3.64 1.37
C PHE A 7 5.70 3.10 2.61
N TRP A 8 4.62 3.76 3.01
CA TRP A 8 3.77 3.29 4.11
C TRP A 8 3.21 1.88 3.84
N LEU A 9 2.93 1.54 2.57
CA LEU A 9 2.28 0.29 2.17
C LEU A 9 3.22 -0.89 2.42
N GLN A 10 4.49 -0.69 2.10
CA GLN A 10 5.57 -1.62 2.41
C GLN A 10 5.80 -1.73 3.93
N HIS A 11 5.79 -0.61 4.65
CA HIS A 11 5.94 -0.60 6.10
C HIS A 11 4.79 -1.31 6.82
N ALA A 12 3.54 -1.05 6.42
CA ALA A 12 2.35 -1.70 6.96
C ALA A 12 2.41 -3.22 6.73
N ARG A 13 2.79 -3.64 5.51
CA ARG A 13 3.03 -5.05 5.20
C ARG A 13 4.09 -5.69 6.10
N LYS A 14 5.24 -5.02 6.26
CA LYS A 14 6.36 -5.49 7.09
C LYS A 14 5.99 -5.56 8.57
N LYS A 15 5.24 -4.59 9.09
CA LYS A 15 4.73 -4.57 10.49
C LYS A 15 3.84 -5.77 10.79
N ARG A 16 3.07 -6.22 9.80
CA ARG A 16 2.25 -7.45 9.87
C ARG A 16 3.03 -8.73 9.55
N LYS A 17 4.33 -8.65 9.24
CA LYS A 17 5.20 -9.75 8.80
C LYS A 17 4.67 -10.48 7.56
N PHE A 18 3.92 -9.79 6.72
CA PHE A 18 3.38 -10.37 5.49
C PHE A 18 4.41 -10.33 4.37
N THR A 19 4.48 -11.40 3.59
CA THR A 19 5.30 -11.44 2.37
C THR A 19 4.54 -10.81 1.21
N VAL A 20 5.27 -10.30 0.21
CA VAL A 20 4.66 -9.76 -1.02
C VAL A 20 3.79 -10.84 -1.69
N LYS A 21 4.25 -12.09 -1.72
CA LYS A 21 3.50 -13.23 -2.28
C LYS A 21 2.21 -13.53 -1.52
N PHE A 22 2.23 -13.44 -0.19
CA PHE A 22 1.05 -13.65 0.63
C PHE A 22 -0.01 -12.59 0.33
N VAL A 23 0.37 -11.31 0.42
CA VAL A 23 -0.56 -10.20 0.14
C VAL A 23 -1.08 -10.25 -1.29
N SER A 24 -0.20 -10.48 -2.27
CA SER A 24 -0.61 -10.51 -3.67
C SER A 24 -1.64 -11.61 -3.93
N ARG A 25 -1.49 -12.78 -3.29
CA ARG A 25 -2.47 -13.87 -3.34
C ARG A 25 -3.81 -13.49 -2.72
N ILE A 26 -3.81 -12.83 -1.55
CA ILE A 26 -5.04 -12.39 -0.87
C ILE A 26 -5.79 -11.34 -1.68
N ILE A 27 -5.07 -10.40 -2.31
CA ILE A 27 -5.65 -9.28 -3.07
C ILE A 27 -5.98 -9.67 -4.53
N GLY A 28 -5.53 -10.85 -4.98
CA GLY A 28 -5.75 -11.36 -6.34
C GLY A 28 -4.93 -10.62 -7.40
N ILE A 29 -3.69 -10.27 -7.08
CA ILE A 29 -2.76 -9.55 -7.97
C ILE A 29 -1.42 -10.27 -8.05
N THR A 30 -0.57 -9.85 -8.99
CA THR A 30 0.81 -10.35 -9.06
C THR A 30 1.69 -9.72 -7.98
N ALA A 31 2.73 -10.45 -7.55
CA ALA A 31 3.73 -9.91 -6.63
C ALA A 31 4.46 -8.68 -7.21
N SER A 32 4.67 -8.66 -8.53
CA SER A 32 5.27 -7.53 -9.24
C SER A 32 4.37 -6.29 -9.18
N THR A 33 3.06 -6.46 -9.36
CA THR A 33 2.07 -5.38 -9.21
C THR A 33 2.15 -4.74 -7.81
N LEU A 34 2.16 -5.57 -6.76
CA LEU A 34 2.30 -5.07 -5.39
C LEU A 34 3.65 -4.36 -5.17
N CYS A 35 4.74 -4.90 -5.69
CA CYS A 35 6.07 -4.27 -5.61
C CYS A 35 6.10 -2.91 -6.34
N HIS A 36 5.45 -2.80 -7.50
CA HIS A 36 5.34 -1.54 -8.24
C HIS A 36 4.54 -0.49 -7.48
N TRP A 37 3.48 -0.90 -6.79
CA TRP A 37 2.75 0.00 -5.88
C TRP A 37 3.62 0.43 -4.69
N GLU A 38 4.28 -0.50 -4.02
CA GLU A 38 5.16 -0.20 -2.86
C GLU A 38 6.34 0.71 -3.22
N THR A 39 6.78 0.71 -4.48
CA THR A 39 7.89 1.53 -4.97
C THR A 39 7.44 2.77 -5.73
N GLY A 40 6.14 3.02 -5.85
CA GLY A 40 5.58 4.17 -6.57
C GLY A 40 5.75 4.11 -8.09
N LYS A 41 6.13 2.97 -8.66
CA LYS A 41 6.31 2.79 -10.13
C LYS A 41 5.00 2.86 -10.90
N THR A 42 3.89 2.46 -10.27
CA THR A 42 2.56 2.50 -10.89
C THR A 42 1.54 2.98 -9.86
N PRO A 43 0.51 3.74 -10.27
CA PRO A 43 -0.57 4.11 -9.37
C PRO A 43 -1.34 2.87 -8.90
N ILE A 44 -1.86 2.95 -7.68
CA ILE A 44 -2.71 1.92 -7.09
C ILE A 44 -4.19 2.31 -7.27
N PRO A 45 -5.07 1.41 -7.75
CA PRO A 45 -6.51 1.67 -7.79
C PRO A 45 -7.11 1.82 -6.39
N ALA A 46 -8.08 2.73 -6.22
CA ALA A 46 -8.71 3.01 -4.93
C ALA A 46 -9.33 1.77 -4.27
N GLU A 47 -9.97 0.89 -5.06
CA GLU A 47 -10.51 -0.38 -4.57
C GLU A 47 -9.42 -1.27 -3.93
N LYS A 48 -8.27 -1.39 -4.59
CA LYS A 48 -7.16 -2.22 -4.12
C LYS A 48 -6.49 -1.62 -2.90
N LEU A 49 -6.41 -0.29 -2.84
CA LEU A 49 -5.96 0.44 -1.66
C LEU A 49 -6.84 0.14 -0.45
N LEU A 50 -8.16 0.15 -0.60
CA LEU A 50 -9.11 -0.19 0.47
C LEU A 50 -8.94 -1.63 0.95
N GLN A 51 -8.78 -2.59 0.03
CA GLN A 51 -8.53 -4.00 0.38
C GLN A 51 -7.24 -4.16 1.19
N LEU A 52 -6.17 -3.46 0.80
CA LEU A 52 -4.90 -3.46 1.53
C LEU A 52 -5.01 -2.80 2.90
N CYS A 53 -5.76 -1.70 3.01
CA CYS A 53 -6.05 -1.04 4.28
C CYS A 53 -6.76 -1.99 5.25
N HIS A 54 -7.79 -2.69 4.77
CA HIS A 54 -8.49 -3.70 5.55
C HIS A 54 -7.55 -4.82 5.98
N LEU A 55 -6.76 -5.36 5.06
CA LEU A 55 -5.80 -6.45 5.33
C LEU A 55 -4.73 -6.06 6.35
N TYR A 56 -4.25 -4.82 6.29
CA TYR A 56 -3.22 -4.31 7.19
C TYR A 56 -3.79 -3.74 8.49
N GLY A 57 -5.12 -3.61 8.59
CA GLY A 57 -5.82 -3.03 9.74
C GLY A 57 -5.44 -1.57 9.97
N CYS A 58 -5.31 -0.79 8.91
CA CYS A 58 -5.11 0.66 8.94
C CYS A 58 -6.25 1.36 8.22
N SER A 59 -6.66 2.54 8.69
CA SER A 59 -7.70 3.32 8.02
C SER A 59 -7.10 4.14 6.89
N VAL A 60 -7.87 4.41 5.82
CA VAL A 60 -7.45 5.33 4.74
C VAL A 60 -7.08 6.71 5.31
N ASN A 61 -7.65 7.07 6.45
CA ASN A 61 -7.37 8.34 7.12
C ASN A 61 -5.94 8.41 7.70
N ASP A 62 -5.31 7.27 8.04
CA ASP A 62 -3.89 7.21 8.42
C ASP A 62 -2.96 7.46 7.22
N LEU A 63 -3.47 7.33 5.99
CA LEU A 63 -2.74 7.57 4.74
C LEU A 63 -2.57 9.06 4.44
N ILE A 64 -3.45 9.89 5.01
CA ILE A 64 -3.44 11.35 4.88
C ILE A 64 -2.66 11.96 6.05
N TYR A 65 -1.52 11.39 6.43
CA TYR A 65 -0.59 12.11 7.31
C TYR A 65 0.40 12.94 6.46
N LYS A 66 -0.08 14.14 6.12
CA LYS A 66 0.66 15.40 5.97
C LYS A 66 1.85 15.44 4.99
N GLU A 67 1.59 15.92 3.77
CA GLU A 67 2.39 17.02 3.17
C GLU A 67 1.81 18.37 3.62
N THR A 68 1.59 18.52 4.92
CA THR A 68 1.28 19.80 5.55
C THR A 68 2.00 19.78 6.87
N LEU A 69 3.27 20.16 6.84
CA LEU A 69 3.89 21.07 7.80
C LEU A 69 5.33 21.35 7.35
N LYS A 70 5.47 22.54 6.73
CA LYS A 70 6.68 23.30 6.35
C LYS A 70 7.49 22.84 5.15
#